data_AF-A0A4R4D219-F1
#
_entry.id   AF-A0A4R4D219-F1
#
_cell.length_a   1.000
_cell.length_b   1.000
_cell.length_c   1.000
_cell.angle_alpha   90.00
_cell.angle_beta   90.00
_cell.angle_gamma   90.00
#
_symmetry.space_group_name_H-M   'P 1'
#
loop_
_entity.id
_entity.type
_entity.pdbx_description
1 polymer ?
#
loop_
_entity_poly.entity_id
_entity_poly.type
_entity_poly.pdbx_seq_one_letter_code
_entity_poly.pdbx_strand_id
1 'polypeptide(L)' 'MSDELKNILIKFSESGWDLIDVPAREYLNGTGNKETLITAIKQADEECGNCGCEFDALYKKALAILCTV' A
#
# COMPACT_ATOMS: atom_id res chain seq x y z
N MET A 1 -11.13 -5.96 6.55
CA MET A 1 -10.17 -4.85 6.40
C MET A 1 -10.00 -4.20 7.77
N SER A 2 -8.80 -4.24 8.37
CA SER A 2 -8.55 -3.56 9.65
C SER A 2 -8.49 -2.05 9.44
N ASP A 3 -8.92 -1.24 10.42
CA ASP A 3 -8.88 0.23 10.35
C ASP A 3 -7.47 0.77 10.10
N GLU A 4 -6.45 0.09 10.61
CA GLU A 4 -5.04 0.42 10.35
C GLU A 4 -4.69 0.28 8.86
N LEU A 5 -4.98 -0.87 8.25
CA LEU A 5 -4.74 -1.09 6.81
C LEU A 5 -5.54 -0.09 5.97
N LYS A 6 -6.78 0.22 6.36
CA LYS A 6 -7.62 1.17 5.65
C LYS A 6 -7.01 2.55 5.62
N ASN A 7 -6.52 3.04 6.77
CA ASN A 7 -5.83 4.33 6.85
C ASN A 7 -4.53 4.36 6.02
N ILE A 8 -3.79 3.25 5.99
CA ILE A 8 -2.57 3.15 5.16
C ILE A 8 -2.93 3.24 3.67
N LEU A 9 -3.94 2.49 3.22
CA LEU A 9 -4.37 2.53 1.82
C LEU A 9 -4.95 3.88 1.40
N ILE A 10 -5.64 4.59 2.30
CA ILE A 10 -6.13 5.95 2.02
C ILE A 10 -4.92 6.86 1.71
N LYS A 11 -3.88 6.83 2.54
CA LYS A 11 -2.64 7.58 2.29
C LYS A 11 -1.98 7.20 0.97
N PHE A 12 -1.97 5.92 0.60
CA PHE A 12 -1.43 5.48 -0.69
C PHE A 12 -2.29 6.00 -1.86
N SER A 13 -3.61 5.96 -1.76
CA SER A 13 -4.55 6.50 -2.76
C SER A 13 -4.53 8.03 -2.88
N GLU A 14 -3.94 8.73 -1.92
CA GLU A 14 -3.75 10.18 -1.96
C GLU A 14 -2.30 10.57 -2.28
N SER A 15 -1.40 9.59 -2.48
CA SER A 15 0.02 9.85 -2.76
C SER A 15 0.27 10.48 -4.13
N GLY A 16 -0.68 10.34 -5.07
CA GLY A 16 -0.52 10.76 -6.46
C GLY A 16 0.50 9.92 -7.26
N TRP A 17 1.06 8.86 -6.65
CA TRP A 17 1.97 7.95 -7.33
C TRP A 17 1.19 6.76 -7.88
N ASP A 18 0.98 6.75 -9.20
CA ASP A 18 0.17 5.75 -9.91
C ASP A 18 0.50 4.30 -9.53
N LEU A 19 1.78 4.03 -9.23
CA LEU A 19 2.28 2.74 -8.74
C LEU A 19 1.50 2.21 -7.54
N ILE A 20 1.16 3.05 -6.56
CA ILE A 20 0.46 2.65 -5.33
C ILE A 20 -0.93 3.25 -5.19
N ASP A 21 -1.20 4.40 -5.80
CA ASP A 21 -2.49 5.10 -5.72
C ASP A 21 -3.62 4.24 -6.31
N VAL A 22 -3.47 3.87 -7.57
CA VAL A 22 -4.46 3.07 -8.31
C VAL A 22 -4.75 1.74 -7.59
N PRO A 23 -3.76 0.89 -7.27
CA PRO A 23 -4.04 -0.39 -6.62
C PRO A 23 -4.60 -0.22 -5.21
N ALA A 24 -4.20 0.81 -4.45
CA ALA A 24 -4.78 1.07 -3.13
C ALA A 24 -6.25 1.48 -3.23
N ARG A 25 -6.58 2.35 -4.19
CA ARG A 25 -7.95 2.82 -4.45
C ARG A 25 -8.87 1.69 -4.91
N GLU A 26 -8.41 0.88 -5.85
CA GLU A 26 -9.15 -0.30 -6.32
C GLU A 26 -9.41 -1.28 -5.18
N TYR A 27 -8.41 -1.54 -4.33
CA TYR A 27 -8.58 -2.43 -3.18
C TYR A 27 -9.55 -1.86 -2.14
N LEU A 28 -9.51 -0.54 -1.89
CA LEU A 28 -10.48 0.16 -1.02
C LEU A 28 -11.92 0.08 -1.56
N ASN A 29 -12.08 0.12 -2.89
CA ASN A 29 -13.38 0.00 -3.56
C ASN A 29 -13.88 -1.45 -3.69
N GLY A 30 -13.06 -2.43 -3.33
CA GLY A 30 -13.39 -3.86 -3.46
C GLY A 30 -13.34 -4.39 -4.90
N THR A 31 -12.83 -3.60 -5.84
CA THR A 31 -12.61 -4.00 -7.25
C THR A 31 -11.18 -4.50 -7.49
N GLY A 32 -10.25 -4.14 -6.60
CA GLY A 32 -8.83 -4.46 -6.70
C GLY A 32 -8.45 -5.84 -6.18
N ASN A 33 -7.37 -6.38 -6.74
CA ASN A 33 -6.82 -7.67 -6.34
C ASN A 33 -5.74 -7.51 -5.26
N LYS A 34 -5.78 -8.38 -4.23
CA LYS A 34 -4.81 -8.39 -3.12
C LYS A 34 -3.37 -8.59 -3.60
N GLU A 35 -3.12 -9.48 -4.55
CA GLU A 35 -1.79 -9.75 -5.09
C GLU A 35 -1.24 -8.56 -5.88
N THR A 36 -2.10 -7.88 -6.66
CA THR A 36 -1.73 -6.64 -7.34
C THR A 36 -1.33 -5.55 -6.35
N LEU A 37 -2.11 -5.39 -5.27
CA LEU A 37 -1.79 -4.46 -4.19
C LEU A 37 -0.45 -4.80 -3.51
N ILE A 38 -0.24 -6.08 -3.15
CA ILE A 38 1.02 -6.52 -2.52
C ILE A 38 2.22 -6.25 -3.44
N THR A 39 2.08 -6.55 -4.73
CA THR A 39 3.15 -6.34 -5.73
C THR A 39 3.49 -4.86 -5.85
N ALA A 40 2.48 -4.00 -5.95
CA ALA A 40 2.65 -2.55 -5.99
C ALA A 40 3.36 -2.00 -4.74
N ILE A 41 2.95 -2.45 -3.55
CA ILE A 41 3.56 -2.01 -2.28
C ILE A 41 5.01 -2.48 -2.17
N LYS A 42 5.33 -3.71 -2.61
CA LYS A 42 6.71 -4.20 -2.64
C LYS A 42 7.59 -3.35 -3.55
N GLN A 43 7.11 -3.07 -4.76
CA GLN A 43 7.83 -2.22 -5.70
C GLN A 43 8.04 -0.80 -5.14
N ALA A 44 7.05 -0.26 -4.43
CA ALA A 44 7.17 1.04 -3.78
C ALA A 44 8.18 1.05 -2.63
N ASP A 45 8.26 -0.04 -1.85
CA ASP A 45 9.26 -0.21 -0.80
C ASP A 45 10.67 -0.36 -1.39
N GLU A 46 10.84 -1.04 -2.52
CA GLU A 46 12.12 -1.11 -3.21
C GLU A 46 12.58 0.25 -3.74
N GLU A 47 11.68 1.03 -4.35
CA GLU A 47 12.01 2.31 -4.97
C GLU A 47 12.12 3.47 -3.97
N CYS A 48 11.32 3.47 -2.89
CA CYS A 48 11.19 4.60 -1.96
C CYS A 48 11.22 4.21 -0.47
N GLY A 49 11.23 2.92 -0.15
CA GLY A 49 11.20 2.38 1.22
C GLY A 49 12.53 2.43 1.98
N ASN A 50 13.44 3.32 1.56
CA ASN A 50 14.59 3.76 2.35
C ASN A 50 14.93 5.25 2.12
N CYS A 51 13.98 6.03 1.59
CA CYS A 51 14.16 7.45 1.29
C CYS A 51 14.02 8.34 2.56
N GLY A 52 13.59 7.76 3.68
CA GLY A 52 13.33 8.49 4.92
C GLY A 52 11.99 9.25 4.94
N CYS A 53 11.10 8.97 3.99
CA CYS A 53 9.74 9.53 3.97
C CYS A 53 8.81 8.76 4.91
N GLU A 54 7.64 9.32 5.21
CA GLU A 54 6.65 8.64 6.07
C GLU A 54 6.15 7.31 5.49
N PHE A 55 6.20 7.16 4.16
CA PHE A 55 5.71 5.96 3.47
C PHE A 55 6.57 4.71 3.69
N ASP A 56 7.85 4.89 4.03
CA ASP A 56 8.79 3.80 4.32
C ASP A 56 8.25 2.78 5.32
N ALA A 57 7.78 3.29 6.46
CA ALA A 57 7.19 2.47 7.50
C ALA A 57 5.80 1.95 7.10
N LEU A 58 5.07 2.70 6.27
CA LEU A 58 3.72 2.33 5.83
C LEU A 58 3.76 1.14 4.87
N TYR A 59 4.73 1.05 3.95
CA TYR A 59 4.86 -0.08 3.04
C TYR A 59 5.07 -1.39 3.82
N LYS A 60 6.04 -1.40 4.74
CA LYS A 60 6.37 -2.56 5.57
C LYS A 60 5.19 -2.98 6.46
N LYS A 61 4.48 -2.01 7.05
CA LYS A 61 3.25 -2.25 7.82
C LYS A 61 2.13 -2.84 6.97
N ALA A 62 1.86 -2.26 5.79
CA ALA A 62 0.83 -2.78 4.89
C ALA A 62 1.14 -4.21 4.45
N LEU A 63 2.39 -4.50 4.10
CA LEU A 63 2.84 -5.85 3.78
C LEU A 63 2.68 -6.83 4.94
N ALA A 64 3.01 -6.42 6.17
CA ALA A 64 2.82 -7.27 7.36
C ALA A 64 1.34 -7.63 7.57
N ILE A 65 0.43 -6.67 7.42
CA ILE A 65 -1.01 -6.91 7.57
C ILE A 65 -1.57 -7.75 6.42
N LEU A 66 -1.15 -7.47 5.17
CA LEU A 66 -1.63 -8.17 3.98
C LEU A 66 -1.06 -9.59 3.88
N CYS A 67 0.16 -9.82 4.36
CA CYS A 67 0.86 -11.10 4.26
C CYS A 67 0.74 -11.97 5.53
N THR A 68 0.04 -11.48 6.57
CA THR A 68 -0.35 -12.32 7.70
C THR A 68 -1.31 -13.40 7.20
N VAL A 69 -0.89 -14.66 7.37
CA VAL A 69 -1.62 -15.91 7.07
C VAL A 69 -2.76 -16.15 8.05
#